data_AF-A0A172TA06-F1
#
_entry.id   AF-A0A172TA06-F1
#
_cell.length_a   1.000
_cell.length_b   1.000
_cell.length_c   1.000
_cell.angle_alpha   90.00
_cell.angle_beta   90.00
_cell.angle_gamma   90.00
#
_symmetry.space_group_name_H-M   'P 1'
#
loop_
_entity.id
_entity.type
_entity.pdbx_description
1 polymer ?
#
loop_
_entity_poly.entity_id
_entity_poly.type
_entity_poly.pdbx_seq_one_letter_code
_entity_poly.pdbx_strand_id
1 'polypeptide(L)'
;MSPPTPPPARTITDAQRKSTFRTFLWILGGFVATIGLLVATFSFQGRAAREYGSRAVQAAIASKPSPSISYEQPCADLLNMPLPDTVDKCVIRVMSGAPEAILDVEGGRQYRVTK
;
A
#
# COMPACT_ATOMS: atom_id res chain seq x y z
N MET A 1 62.60 -3.70 23.40
CA MET A 1 61.20 -3.29 23.19
C MET A 1 60.35 -4.55 23.22
N SER A 2 59.54 -4.77 24.26
CA SER A 2 58.63 -5.92 24.33
C SER A 2 57.27 -5.57 23.72
N PRO A 3 56.62 -6.50 22.99
CA PRO A 3 55.33 -6.24 22.38
C PRO A 3 54.23 -6.10 23.44
N PRO A 4 53.20 -5.27 23.21
CA PRO A 4 52.09 -5.10 24.14
C PRO A 4 51.27 -6.39 24.25
N THR A 5 50.98 -6.80 25.49
CA THR A 5 50.14 -7.96 25.79
C THR A 5 48.72 -7.75 25.26
N PRO A 6 48.13 -8.70 24.50
CA PRO A 6 46.76 -8.58 24.04
C PRO A 6 45.80 -8.60 25.25
N PRO A 7 44.71 -7.82 25.21
CA PRO A 7 43.74 -7.80 26.30
C PRO A 7 43.09 -9.19 26.47
N PRO A 8 42.74 -9.58 27.72
CA PRO A 8 42.13 -10.88 27.99
C PRO A 8 40.79 -11.02 27.26
N ALA A 9 40.58 -12.16 26.60
CA ALA A 9 39.33 -12.46 25.89
C ALA A 9 38.16 -12.52 26.87
N ARG A 10 37.09 -11.74 26.62
CA ARG A 10 35.85 -11.81 27.41
C ARG A 10 35.18 -13.17 27.23
N THR A 11 35.06 -13.94 28.31
CA THR A 11 34.23 -15.15 28.36
C THR A 11 32.79 -14.77 28.67
N ILE A 12 31.89 -14.94 27.69
CA ILE A 12 30.45 -14.72 27.91
C ILE A 12 29.91 -15.89 28.75
N THR A 13 29.52 -15.64 29.99
CA THR A 13 28.87 -16.63 30.87
C THR A 13 27.49 -17.06 30.33
N ASP A 14 27.05 -18.29 30.60
CA ASP A 14 25.76 -18.81 30.10
C ASP A 14 24.53 -18.01 30.57
N ALA A 15 24.60 -17.43 31.77
CA ALA A 15 23.58 -16.52 32.28
C ALA A 15 23.43 -15.26 31.41
N GLN A 16 24.54 -14.70 30.92
CA GLN A 16 24.55 -13.57 29.99
C GLN A 16 23.90 -13.98 28.66
N ARG A 17 24.25 -15.16 28.11
CA ARG A 17 23.62 -15.69 26.87
C ARG A 17 22.10 -15.83 27.00
N LYS A 18 21.61 -16.40 28.09
CA LYS A 18 20.16 -16.62 28.27
C LYS A 18 19.38 -15.32 28.40
N SER A 19 19.96 -14.31 29.07
CA SER A 19 19.35 -12.98 29.17
C SER A 19 19.31 -12.27 27.80
N THR A 20 20.42 -12.29 27.06
CA THR A 20 20.54 -11.68 25.74
C THR A 20 19.61 -12.35 24.74
N PHE A 21 19.52 -13.69 24.78
CA PHE A 21 18.62 -14.44 23.90
C PHE A 21 17.15 -14.11 24.15
N ARG A 22 16.74 -13.98 25.42
CA ARG A 22 15.36 -13.59 25.77
C ARG A 22 15.04 -12.17 25.30
N THR A 23 15.96 -11.22 25.48
CA THR A 23 15.80 -9.84 24.99
C THR A 23 15.75 -9.81 23.47
N PHE A 24 16.61 -10.59 22.81
CA PHE A 24 16.62 -10.72 21.36
C PHE A 24 15.28 -11.26 20.83
N LEU A 25 14.71 -12.29 21.46
CA LEU A 25 13.39 -12.81 21.08
C LEU A 25 12.28 -11.77 21.24
N TRP A 26 12.32 -10.97 22.30
CA TRP A 26 11.37 -9.87 22.51
C TRP A 26 11.48 -8.80 21.42
N ILE A 27 12.71 -8.40 21.08
CA ILE A 27 12.96 -7.42 20.01
C ILE A 27 12.52 -7.99 18.65
N LEU A 28 12.87 -9.24 18.36
CA LEU A 28 12.50 -9.91 17.12
C LEU A 28 10.98 -10.03 16.99
N GLY A 29 10.31 -10.45 18.06
CA GLY A 29 8.85 -10.54 18.12
C GLY A 29 8.18 -9.18 17.90
N GLY A 30 8.67 -8.13 18.59
CA GLY A 30 8.21 -6.77 18.39
C GLY A 30 8.40 -6.29 16.95
N PHE A 31 9.58 -6.50 16.38
CA PHE A 31 9.91 -6.10 15.01
C PHE A 31 8.99 -6.78 13.98
N VAL A 32 8.82 -8.11 14.08
CA VAL A 32 7.94 -8.86 13.19
C VAL A 32 6.48 -8.43 13.35
N ALA A 33 6.02 -8.17 14.57
CA ALA A 33 4.67 -7.67 14.81
C ALA A 33 4.46 -6.28 14.20
N THR A 34 5.41 -5.36 14.35
CA THR A 34 5.34 -4.02 13.75
C THR A 34 5.34 -4.09 12.22
N ILE A 35 6.21 -4.90 11.61
CA ILE A 35 6.21 -5.09 10.15
C ILE A 35 4.90 -5.73 9.69
N GLY A 36 4.41 -6.76 10.38
CA GLY A 36 3.14 -7.41 10.07
C GLY A 36 1.98 -6.42 10.08
N LEU A 37 1.94 -5.51 11.07
CA LEU A 37 0.95 -4.44 11.16
C LEU A 37 1.04 -3.50 9.94
N LEU A 38 2.23 -3.01 9.60
CA LEU A 38 2.44 -2.12 8.46
C LEU A 38 2.01 -2.79 7.15
N VAL A 39 2.45 -4.03 6.91
CA VAL A 39 2.07 -4.79 5.71
C VAL A 39 0.56 -5.03 5.65
N ALA A 40 -0.07 -5.34 6.77
CA ALA A 40 -1.52 -5.50 6.83
C ALA A 40 -2.23 -4.19 6.44
N THR A 41 -1.85 -3.06 7.04
CA THR A 41 -2.45 -1.75 6.74
C THR A 41 -2.30 -1.39 5.25
N PHE A 42 -1.11 -1.53 4.67
CA PHE A 42 -0.89 -1.23 3.25
C PHE A 42 -1.59 -2.23 2.31
N SER A 43 -1.74 -3.49 2.71
CA SER A 43 -2.45 -4.49 1.92
C SER A 43 -3.95 -4.22 1.85
N PHE A 44 -4.57 -3.73 2.94
CA PHE A 44 -5.95 -3.28 2.94
C PHE A 44 -6.13 -2.03 2.07
N GLN A 45 -5.19 -1.08 2.18
CA GLN A 45 -5.21 0.16 1.40
C GLN A 45 -5.13 -0.08 -0.12
N GLY A 46 -4.24 -0.98 -0.57
CA GLY A 46 -4.11 -1.30 -1.99
C GLY A 46 -5.28 -2.08 -2.58
N ARG A 47 -5.98 -2.91 -1.77
CA ARG A 47 -7.21 -3.59 -2.23
C ARG A 47 -8.37 -2.61 -2.38
N ALA A 48 -8.56 -1.71 -1.42
CA ALA A 48 -9.65 -0.74 -1.45
C ALA A 48 -9.58 0.18 -2.69
N ALA A 49 -8.39 0.66 -3.05
CA ALA A 49 -8.20 1.48 -4.24
C ALA A 49 -8.55 0.73 -5.55
N ARG A 50 -8.11 -0.52 -5.68
CA ARG A 50 -8.42 -1.36 -6.86
C ARG A 50 -9.88 -1.70 -6.96
N GLU A 51 -10.52 -2.03 -5.84
CA GLU A 51 -11.94 -2.36 -5.82
C GLU A 51 -12.79 -1.13 -6.15
N TYR A 52 -12.45 0.04 -5.60
CA TYR A 52 -13.11 1.31 -5.90
C TYR A 52 -13.00 1.67 -7.39
N GLY A 53 -11.79 1.59 -7.97
CA GLY A 53 -11.59 1.79 -9.41
C GLY A 53 -12.38 0.81 -10.28
N SER A 54 -12.45 -0.46 -9.87
CA SER A 54 -13.23 -1.47 -10.60
C SER A 54 -14.74 -1.17 -10.59
N ARG A 55 -15.28 -0.70 -9.47
CA ARG A 55 -16.68 -0.29 -9.33
C ARG A 55 -16.97 0.97 -10.14
N ALA A 56 -16.04 1.92 -10.16
CA ALA A 56 -16.13 3.14 -10.95
C ALA A 56 -16.26 2.84 -12.44
N VAL A 57 -15.37 1.99 -12.99
CA VAL A 57 -15.44 1.52 -14.38
C VAL A 57 -16.74 0.79 -14.66
N GLN A 58 -17.19 -0.09 -13.75
CA GLN A 58 -18.41 -0.85 -13.94
C GLN A 58 -19.67 0.05 -13.95
N ALA A 59 -19.72 1.07 -13.09
CA ALA A 59 -20.78 2.08 -13.08
C ALA A 59 -20.78 2.91 -14.37
N ALA A 60 -19.60 3.27 -14.88
CA ALA A 60 -19.46 3.98 -16.15
C ALA A 60 -19.95 3.14 -17.34
N ILE A 61 -19.59 1.86 -17.40
CA ILE A 61 -20.11 0.94 -18.45
C ILE A 61 -21.63 0.78 -18.32
N ALA A 62 -22.14 0.63 -17.09
CA ALA A 62 -23.58 0.51 -16.84
C ALA A 62 -24.38 1.76 -17.24
N SER A 63 -23.76 2.94 -17.18
CA SER A 63 -24.35 4.20 -17.66
C SER A 63 -24.51 4.27 -19.18
N LYS A 64 -23.98 3.28 -19.94
CA LYS A 64 -24.05 3.17 -21.41
C LYS A 64 -23.72 4.49 -22.11
N PRO A 65 -22.50 5.03 -21.94
CA PRO A 65 -22.12 6.27 -22.57
C PRO A 65 -22.24 6.14 -24.10
N SER A 66 -22.82 7.16 -24.72
CA SER A 66 -22.98 7.20 -26.18
C SER A 66 -21.59 7.18 -26.85
N PRO A 67 -21.38 6.40 -27.93
CA PRO A 67 -20.08 6.22 -28.57
C PRO A 67 -19.45 7.49 -29.15
N SER A 68 -20.22 8.58 -29.25
CA SER A 68 -19.76 9.88 -29.77
C SER A 68 -19.43 10.92 -28.69
N ILE A 69 -19.67 10.62 -27.40
CA ILE A 69 -19.46 11.59 -26.32
C ILE A 69 -18.15 11.27 -25.62
N SER A 70 -17.30 12.28 -25.52
CA SER A 70 -16.11 12.25 -24.67
C SER A 70 -16.32 13.20 -23.51
N TYR A 71 -16.23 12.69 -22.29
CA TYR A 71 -16.38 13.49 -21.08
C TYR A 71 -15.49 12.93 -19.97
N GLU A 72 -15.15 13.82 -19.04
CA GLU A 72 -14.38 13.48 -17.85
C GLU A 72 -15.25 13.80 -16.64
N GLN A 73 -15.48 12.80 -15.79
CA GLN A 73 -16.31 12.95 -14.60
C GLN A 73 -15.60 12.36 -13.36
N PRO A 74 -15.71 12.99 -12.18
CA PRO A 74 -15.17 12.43 -10.95
C PRO A 74 -15.83 11.09 -10.61
N CYS A 75 -15.05 10.11 -10.16
CA CYS A 75 -15.59 8.83 -9.72
C CYS A 75 -16.52 8.99 -8.51
N ALA A 76 -16.27 9.98 -7.64
CA ALA A 76 -17.11 10.28 -6.48
C ALA A 76 -18.54 10.64 -6.89
N ASP A 77 -18.69 11.46 -7.93
CA ASP A 77 -19.99 11.90 -8.43
C ASP A 77 -20.73 10.76 -9.15
N LEU A 78 -19.99 9.88 -9.82
CA LEU A 78 -20.58 8.73 -10.52
C LEU A 78 -21.03 7.62 -9.55
N LEU A 79 -20.22 7.34 -8.53
CA LEU A 79 -20.50 6.29 -7.53
C LEU A 79 -21.34 6.81 -6.36
N ASN A 80 -21.52 8.13 -6.25
CA ASN A 80 -22.10 8.81 -5.09
C ASN A 80 -21.48 8.34 -3.76
N MET A 81 -20.15 8.12 -3.78
CA MET A 81 -19.39 7.53 -2.69
C MET A 81 -18.06 8.29 -2.52
N PRO A 82 -17.66 8.64 -1.28
CA PRO A 82 -16.41 9.35 -1.05
C PRO A 82 -15.20 8.56 -1.56
N LEU A 83 -14.14 9.28 -1.93
CA LEU A 83 -12.87 8.65 -2.30
C LEU A 83 -12.28 7.91 -1.09
N PRO A 84 -11.67 6.72 -1.28
CA PRO A 84 -10.89 6.08 -0.24
C PRO A 84 -9.69 6.96 0.14
N ASP A 85 -9.26 6.93 1.40
CA ASP A 85 -8.10 7.69 1.91
C ASP A 85 -6.78 7.40 1.15
N THR A 86 -6.76 6.33 0.35
CA THR A 86 -5.60 5.86 -0.41
C THR A 86 -5.54 6.44 -1.82
N VAL A 87 -6.61 7.09 -2.28
CA VAL A 87 -6.76 7.62 -3.63
C VAL A 87 -6.84 9.14 -3.53
N ASP A 88 -5.83 9.83 -4.05
CA ASP A 88 -5.80 11.29 -4.09
C ASP A 88 -6.79 11.83 -5.11
N LYS A 89 -6.93 11.14 -6.26
CA LYS A 89 -7.82 11.56 -7.34
C LYS A 89 -8.32 10.37 -8.14
N CYS A 90 -9.62 10.35 -8.46
CA CYS A 90 -10.21 9.35 -9.34
C CYS A 90 -11.10 10.07 -10.36
N VAL A 91 -10.76 9.92 -11.63
CA VAL A 91 -11.55 10.45 -12.75
C VAL A 91 -11.85 9.35 -13.74
N ILE A 92 -13.07 9.34 -14.26
CA ILE A 92 -13.44 8.51 -15.39
C ILE A 92 -13.41 9.36 -16.63
N ARG A 93 -12.60 8.92 -17.59
CA ARG A 93 -12.49 9.50 -18.91
C ARG A 93 -13.17 8.57 -19.89
N VAL A 94 -14.27 9.02 -20.47
CA VAL A 94 -14.88 8.33 -21.60
C VAL A 94 -14.30 8.93 -22.87
N MET A 95 -13.63 8.12 -23.68
CA MET A 95 -13.15 8.53 -25.00
C MET A 95 -13.82 7.68 -26.08
N SER A 96 -14.58 8.31 -26.97
CA SER A 96 -15.29 7.61 -28.06
C SER A 96 -16.15 6.43 -27.58
N GLY A 97 -16.83 6.59 -26.43
CA GLY A 97 -17.64 5.54 -25.81
C GLY A 97 -16.88 4.49 -25.01
N ALA A 98 -15.55 4.52 -24.97
CA ALA A 98 -14.74 3.64 -24.14
C ALA A 98 -14.46 4.32 -22.78
N PRO A 99 -15.05 3.84 -21.67
CA PRO A 99 -14.75 4.36 -20.34
C PRO A 99 -13.40 3.83 -19.83
N GLU A 100 -12.48 4.74 -19.51
CA GLU A 100 -11.22 4.49 -18.82
C GLU A 100 -11.27 5.17 -17.45
N ALA A 101 -11.01 4.43 -16.36
CA ALA A 101 -10.81 5.06 -15.06
C ALA A 101 -9.33 5.31 -14.81
N ILE A 102 -9.01 6.54 -14.47
CA ILE A 102 -7.67 7.00 -14.09
C ILE A 102 -7.71 7.27 -12.58
N LEU A 103 -6.97 6.47 -11.82
CA LEU A 103 -6.82 6.63 -10.37
C LEU A 103 -5.40 7.09 -10.05
N ASP A 104 -5.26 8.26 -9.45
CA ASP A 104 -4.03 8.69 -8.79
C ASP A 104 -4.08 8.27 -7.32
N VAL A 105 -3.06 7.52 -6.93
CA VAL A 105 -2.92 6.92 -5.60
C VAL A 105 -1.75 7.59 -4.89
N GLU A 106 -1.90 7.76 -3.58
CA GLU A 106 -0.90 8.38 -2.72
C GLU A 106 0.48 7.73 -2.93
N GLY A 107 1.51 8.57 -3.13
CA GLY A 107 2.85 8.14 -3.54
C GLY A 107 3.13 8.25 -5.05
N GLY A 108 2.32 9.02 -5.79
CA GLY A 108 2.58 9.39 -7.19
C GLY A 108 2.35 8.26 -8.20
N ARG A 109 1.57 7.24 -7.82
CA ARG A 109 1.29 6.09 -8.68
C ARG A 109 -0.05 6.28 -9.38
N GLN A 110 -0.03 6.36 -10.70
CA GLN A 110 -1.24 6.41 -11.51
C GLN A 110 -1.60 5.00 -11.99
N TYR A 111 -2.82 4.56 -11.69
CA TYR A 111 -3.40 3.32 -12.19
C TYR A 111 -4.47 3.62 -13.23
N ARG A 112 -4.30 3.05 -14.41
CA ARG A 112 -5.31 3.06 -15.47
C ARG A 112 -6.05 1.74 -15.45
N VAL A 113 -7.36 1.80 -15.27
CA VAL A 113 -8.22 0.62 -15.32
C VAL A 113 -9.09 0.75 -16.57
N THR A 114 -8.76 -0.10 -17.54
CA THR A 114 -9.53 -0.31 -18.77
C THR A 114 -10.16 -1.70 -18.70
N LYS A 115 -11.37 -1.87 -19.21
CA LYS A 115 -12.02 -3.18 -19.33
C LYS A 115 -12.39 -3.47 -20.77
#